data_AF-A0A022RFJ5-F1
#
_entry.id   AF-A0A022RFJ5-F1
#
_cell.length_a   1.000
_cell.length_b   1.000
_cell.length_c   1.000
_cell.angle_alpha   90.00
_cell.angle_beta   90.00
_cell.angle_gamma   90.00
#
_symmetry.space_group_name_H-M   'P 1'
#
loop_
_entity.id
_entity.type
_entity.pdbx_description
1 polymer ?
#
loop_
_entity_poly.entity_id
_entity_poly.type
_entity_poly.pdbx_seq_one_letter_code
_entity_poly.pdbx_strand_id
1 'polypeptide(L)'
;LVPLLLSPHIDREDDFGGDFARGNTAGRQGVKRNFGVIDDEDDDIFGSKKANLKVEETAPGMTTGMILSLRESLKNCQDELSNCQTKLEDAKSEIQKWRSSFQNESFVPQSTTPEPRFVVSYLQTLRSSEESLREQLEKAKKKEAAFIVTFAKREQEIAELKSAVRDLRAQLKPPSMQARRLLLDPAIHEEFTRLKNLVEEKDKKVKELQDNINAVSFTSQSKMGKMIMAKCRTLQEENEEIGNQANEGKIHELGMKLALQKSQNAELRSQFEGLFKQMDKLTSDVDRSNELAVIMQEKLEEKENEIQRLKHGMEKNSVVEEEQTTVLATDIVDGGDDDANVDGVTPIKVKIESESQLD
;
A
#
# COMPACT_ATOMS: atom_id res chain seq x y z
N LEU A 1 20.24 10.08 -36.62
CA LEU A 1 21.63 10.11 -36.11
C LEU A 1 22.03 8.67 -35.76
N VAL A 2 22.96 8.15 -36.57
CA VAL A 2 23.95 7.06 -36.38
C VAL A 2 23.72 5.96 -35.31
N PRO A 3 23.67 4.67 -35.73
CA PRO A 3 23.86 3.50 -34.87
C PRO A 3 25.33 3.02 -34.90
N LEU A 4 25.88 2.53 -33.79
CA LEU A 4 27.19 1.86 -33.78
C LEU A 4 27.02 0.36 -33.52
N LEU A 5 27.23 -0.38 -34.60
CA LEU A 5 27.57 -1.80 -34.67
C LEU A 5 28.93 -2.05 -34.02
N LEU A 6 29.08 -3.17 -33.30
CA LEU A 6 30.39 -3.76 -33.03
C LEU A 6 30.31 -5.28 -33.15
N SER A 7 30.99 -5.79 -34.17
CA SER A 7 31.47 -7.17 -34.37
C SER A 7 32.85 -7.03 -35.03
N PRO A 8 33.71 -8.06 -35.10
CA PRO A 8 33.99 -9.13 -34.14
C PRO A 8 35.53 -9.33 -33.92
N HIS A 9 35.85 -10.09 -32.88
CA HIS A 9 36.87 -11.15 -32.80
C HIS A 9 38.03 -11.14 -33.84
N ILE A 10 39.25 -10.87 -33.36
CA ILE A 10 40.52 -11.23 -34.01
C ILE A 10 41.36 -11.92 -32.95
N ASP A 11 41.47 -13.24 -33.04
CA ASP A 11 42.51 -14.02 -32.38
C ASP A 11 43.84 -13.71 -33.07
N ARG A 12 44.83 -13.31 -32.27
CA ARG A 12 46.23 -13.25 -32.68
C ARG A 12 47.04 -13.99 -31.63
N GLU A 13 47.46 -15.18 -32.03
CA GLU A 13 48.53 -15.92 -31.38
C GLU A 13 49.80 -15.06 -31.36
N ASP A 14 50.39 -14.90 -30.18
CA ASP A 14 51.81 -14.66 -30.02
C ASP A 14 52.25 -15.41 -28.76
N ASP A 15 52.62 -16.66 -29.00
CA ASP A 15 53.28 -17.59 -28.11
C ASP A 15 54.75 -17.14 -27.90
N PHE A 16 55.11 -16.76 -26.67
CA PHE A 16 56.51 -16.66 -26.26
C PHE A 16 56.69 -16.95 -24.77
N GLY A 17 56.38 -18.19 -24.37
CA GLY A 17 56.71 -18.73 -23.06
C GLY A 17 58.09 -19.40 -23.04
N GLY A 18 59.13 -18.65 -22.68
CA GLY A 18 60.47 -19.17 -22.45
C GLY A 18 60.70 -19.58 -21.00
N ASP A 19 60.58 -20.88 -20.71
CA ASP A 19 61.06 -21.49 -19.45
C ASP A 19 62.43 -22.14 -19.67
N PHE A 20 63.39 -21.82 -18.79
CA PHE A 20 64.66 -22.54 -18.67
C PHE A 20 64.87 -23.07 -17.25
N ALA A 21 64.91 -24.40 -17.12
CA ALA A 21 65.76 -25.16 -16.18
C ALA A 21 65.77 -26.62 -16.67
N ARG A 22 66.86 -27.17 -17.24
CA ARG A 22 68.13 -27.64 -16.63
C ARG A 22 68.20 -29.17 -16.81
N GLY A 23 69.23 -29.67 -17.51
CA GLY A 23 69.59 -31.10 -17.48
C GLY A 23 70.51 -31.60 -18.60
N ASN A 24 71.83 -31.50 -18.39
CA ASN A 24 72.97 -32.28 -18.91
C ASN A 24 72.82 -33.19 -20.15
N THR A 25 73.73 -33.05 -21.14
CA THR A 25 74.90 -33.94 -21.41
C THR A 25 75.36 -33.86 -22.88
N ALA A 26 76.69 -33.87 -23.06
CA ALA A 26 77.47 -34.35 -24.22
C ALA A 26 77.23 -33.77 -25.64
N GLY A 27 78.31 -33.30 -26.28
CA GLY A 27 78.39 -33.24 -27.75
C GLY A 27 79.25 -32.12 -28.32
N ARG A 28 80.39 -32.50 -28.92
CA ARG A 28 81.36 -31.65 -29.65
C ARG A 28 80.78 -30.94 -30.89
N GLN A 29 81.32 -29.75 -31.20
CA GLN A 29 82.01 -29.33 -32.46
C GLN A 29 81.93 -27.78 -32.58
N GLY A 30 83.05 -27.05 -32.52
CA GLY A 30 83.69 -26.36 -33.68
C GLY A 30 82.96 -25.04 -34.02
N VAL A 31 83.55 -23.84 -34.07
CA VAL A 31 84.75 -23.41 -34.78
C VAL A 31 85.13 -21.96 -34.36
N LYS A 32 86.43 -21.77 -34.10
CA LYS A 32 87.36 -20.62 -34.30
C LYS A 32 86.85 -19.17 -34.21
N ARG A 33 87.53 -18.36 -33.36
CA ARG A 33 88.34 -17.16 -33.73
C ARG A 33 89.49 -17.00 -32.72
N ASN A 34 90.68 -17.48 -33.07
CA ASN A 34 91.89 -16.71 -33.41
C ASN A 34 92.35 -15.72 -32.32
N PHE A 35 93.23 -16.21 -31.44
CA PHE A 35 94.14 -15.37 -30.64
C PHE A 35 95.50 -15.45 -31.33
N GLY A 36 96.04 -14.30 -31.74
CA GLY A 36 97.34 -14.19 -32.39
C GLY A 36 98.44 -14.58 -31.41
N VAL A 37 99.29 -15.49 -31.88
CA VAL A 37 100.56 -15.86 -31.26
C VAL A 37 101.51 -14.69 -31.43
N ILE A 38 102.19 -14.36 -30.33
CA ILE A 38 103.34 -13.46 -30.27
C ILE A 38 104.47 -14.25 -30.92
N ASP A 39 104.83 -13.89 -32.15
CA ASP A 39 106.07 -14.34 -32.76
C ASP A 39 107.17 -13.39 -32.26
N ASP A 40 107.97 -13.91 -31.33
CA ASP A 40 109.29 -13.40 -30.99
C ASP A 40 110.20 -13.69 -32.20
N GLU A 41 110.37 -12.71 -33.09
CA GLU A 41 111.49 -12.71 -34.03
C GLU A 41 112.61 -11.83 -33.46
N ASP A 42 113.59 -12.54 -32.88
CA ASP A 42 114.92 -12.04 -32.57
C ASP A 42 115.63 -11.62 -33.87
N ASP A 43 115.55 -10.34 -34.24
CA ASP A 43 116.41 -9.77 -35.28
C ASP A 43 117.81 -9.48 -34.70
N ASP A 44 118.71 -10.45 -34.92
CA ASP A 44 120.15 -10.40 -34.67
C ASP A 44 120.80 -9.27 -35.51
N ILE A 45 120.81 -8.07 -34.94
CA ILE A 45 121.24 -6.81 -35.56
C ILE A 45 122.77 -6.59 -35.57
N PHE A 46 123.67 -7.58 -35.55
CA PHE A 46 125.12 -7.27 -35.67
C PHE A 46 126.02 -8.41 -36.23
N GLY A 47 126.47 -8.23 -37.48
CA GLY A 47 127.82 -8.60 -37.99
C GLY A 47 128.06 -10.09 -38.31
N SER A 48 128.64 -10.51 -39.44
CA SER A 48 129.71 -9.86 -40.21
C SER A 48 129.92 -10.54 -41.58
N LYS A 49 130.14 -9.70 -42.60
CA LYS A 49 131.16 -9.82 -43.68
C LYS A 49 131.17 -11.08 -44.58
N LYS A 50 130.82 -10.90 -45.85
CA LYS A 50 131.77 -10.68 -46.98
C LYS A 50 131.01 -10.64 -48.32
N ALA A 51 130.70 -9.45 -48.82
CA ALA A 51 130.31 -9.24 -50.21
C ALA A 51 131.53 -8.69 -50.98
N ASN A 52 131.89 -9.37 -52.07
CA ASN A 52 132.97 -9.02 -52.98
C ASN A 52 132.64 -7.68 -53.67
N LEU A 53 133.33 -6.60 -53.30
CA LEU A 53 133.30 -5.32 -54.00
C LEU A 53 134.25 -5.39 -55.20
N LYS A 54 133.67 -5.59 -56.39
CA LYS A 54 134.34 -5.37 -57.67
C LYS A 54 134.08 -3.92 -58.07
N VAL A 55 135.13 -3.11 -58.06
CA VAL A 55 135.17 -1.71 -58.49
C VAL A 55 134.86 -1.66 -59.99
N GLU A 56 133.83 -0.92 -60.38
CA GLU A 56 133.54 -0.52 -61.77
C GLU A 56 133.21 0.98 -61.80
N GLU A 57 133.84 1.70 -62.73
CA GLU A 57 133.88 3.17 -62.84
C GLU A 57 132.48 3.82 -62.94
N THR A 58 132.23 4.82 -62.10
CA THR A 58 130.99 5.60 -62.05
C THR A 58 130.82 6.53 -63.26
N ALA A 59 129.71 6.35 -63.99
CA ALA A 59 129.26 7.27 -65.04
C ALA A 59 128.56 8.54 -64.45
N PRO A 60 128.63 9.71 -65.11
CA PRO A 60 128.17 11.02 -64.58
C PRO A 60 126.67 11.09 -64.18
N GLY A 61 125.83 10.22 -64.75
CA GLY A 61 124.39 10.17 -64.45
C GLY A 61 124.07 9.54 -63.09
N MET A 62 124.90 8.61 -62.59
CA MET A 62 124.68 7.96 -61.30
C MET A 62 124.95 8.92 -60.14
N THR A 63 126.01 9.73 -60.22
CA THR A 63 126.36 10.71 -59.19
C THR A 63 125.30 11.80 -59.06
N THR A 64 124.73 12.26 -60.18
CA THR A 64 123.66 13.28 -60.18
C THR A 64 122.36 12.73 -59.58
N GLY A 65 122.01 11.47 -59.89
CA GLY A 65 120.87 10.78 -59.27
C GLY A 65 121.01 10.66 -57.76
N MET A 66 122.20 10.27 -57.26
CA MET A 66 122.47 10.21 -55.81
C MET A 66 122.32 11.58 -55.14
N ILE A 67 122.79 12.67 -55.75
CA ILE A 67 122.66 14.02 -55.19
C ILE A 67 121.19 14.45 -55.08
N LEU A 68 120.35 14.14 -56.08
CA LEU A 68 118.93 14.47 -56.04
C LEU A 68 118.19 13.63 -54.98
N SER A 69 118.45 12.32 -54.91
CA SER A 69 117.88 11.47 -53.86
C SER A 69 118.29 11.92 -52.46
N LEU A 70 119.54 12.38 -52.28
CA LEU A 70 119.99 12.94 -51.01
C LEU A 70 119.31 14.28 -50.69
N ARG A 71 119.05 15.14 -51.68
CA ARG A 71 118.33 16.40 -51.48
C ARG A 71 116.86 16.18 -51.16
N GLU A 72 116.22 15.25 -51.85
CA GLU A 72 114.85 14.83 -51.58
C GLU A 72 114.74 14.19 -50.19
N SER A 73 115.66 13.30 -49.84
CA SER A 73 115.76 12.74 -48.49
C SER A 73 115.99 13.82 -47.43
N LEU A 74 116.89 14.78 -47.67
CA LEU A 74 117.13 15.91 -46.77
C LEU A 74 115.87 16.76 -46.58
N LYS A 75 115.14 17.02 -47.68
CA LYS A 75 113.90 17.78 -47.65
C LYS A 75 112.79 17.05 -46.89
N ASN A 76 112.64 15.75 -47.12
CA ASN A 76 111.71 14.90 -46.36
C ASN A 76 112.08 14.89 -44.87
N CYS A 77 113.36 14.75 -44.52
CA CYS A 77 113.80 14.85 -43.12
C CYS A 77 113.49 16.22 -42.51
N GLN A 78 113.59 17.31 -43.28
CA GLN A 78 113.26 18.66 -42.80
C GLN A 78 111.76 18.86 -42.57
N ASP A 79 110.92 18.28 -43.42
CA ASP A 79 109.46 18.34 -43.28
C ASP A 79 108.99 17.45 -42.12
N GLU A 80 109.58 16.27 -41.94
CA GLU A 80 109.39 15.41 -40.76
C GLU A 80 109.81 16.12 -39.47
N LEU A 81 110.95 16.83 -39.47
CA LEU A 81 111.39 17.63 -38.33
C LEU A 81 110.34 18.70 -37.98
N SER A 82 109.80 19.40 -38.98
CA SER A 82 108.78 20.42 -38.79
C SER A 82 107.49 19.83 -38.21
N ASN A 83 107.06 18.66 -38.68
CA ASN A 83 105.90 17.94 -38.15
C ASN A 83 106.13 17.41 -36.73
N CYS A 84 107.34 16.95 -36.42
CA CYS A 84 107.73 16.57 -35.07
C CYS A 84 107.69 17.78 -34.13
N GLN A 85 108.08 18.96 -34.62
CA GLN A 85 108.07 20.18 -33.84
C GLN A 85 106.65 20.69 -33.55
N THR A 86 105.72 20.60 -34.50
CA THR A 86 104.31 20.95 -34.25
C THR A 86 103.66 19.99 -33.26
N LYS A 87 103.83 18.68 -33.43
CA LYS A 87 103.34 17.67 -32.46
C LYS A 87 103.90 17.88 -31.05
N LEU A 88 105.16 18.31 -30.95
CA LEU A 88 105.78 18.64 -29.68
C LEU A 88 105.11 19.85 -29.01
N GLU A 89 104.81 20.91 -29.76
CA GLU A 89 104.10 22.07 -29.23
C GLU A 89 102.64 21.76 -28.88
N ASP A 90 101.95 20.94 -29.68
CA ASP A 90 100.59 20.46 -29.36
C ASP A 90 100.60 19.66 -28.05
N ALA A 91 101.53 18.72 -27.90
CA ALA A 91 101.69 17.93 -26.68
C ALA A 91 102.04 18.82 -25.46
N LYS A 92 102.88 19.85 -25.63
CA LYS A 92 103.17 20.82 -24.56
C LYS A 92 101.92 21.59 -24.15
N SER A 93 101.11 22.04 -25.12
CA SER A 93 99.87 22.78 -24.85
C SER A 93 98.84 21.91 -24.11
N GLU A 94 98.76 20.62 -24.47
CA GLU A 94 97.89 19.65 -23.81
C GLU A 94 98.36 19.37 -22.37
N ILE A 95 99.66 19.17 -22.15
CA ILE A 95 100.24 19.04 -20.79
C ILE A 95 99.94 20.28 -19.95
N GLN A 96 100.05 21.48 -20.53
CA GLN A 96 99.71 22.71 -19.83
C GLN A 96 98.23 22.79 -19.46
N LYS A 97 97.33 22.38 -20.36
CA LYS A 97 95.89 22.29 -20.08
C LYS A 97 95.61 21.33 -18.92
N TRP A 98 96.22 20.14 -18.92
CA TRP A 98 96.10 19.17 -17.82
C TRP A 98 96.60 19.75 -16.50
N ARG A 99 97.75 20.44 -16.50
CA ARG A 99 98.29 21.10 -15.31
C ARG A 99 97.33 22.14 -14.74
N SER A 100 96.73 22.98 -15.58
CA SER A 100 95.74 23.98 -15.14
C SER A 100 94.48 23.32 -14.57
N SER A 101 93.98 22.24 -15.18
CA SER A 101 92.82 21.50 -14.66
C SER A 101 93.08 20.94 -13.27
N PHE A 102 94.23 20.28 -13.06
CA PHE A 102 94.59 19.73 -11.76
C PHE A 102 94.85 20.79 -10.69
N GLN A 103 95.31 21.99 -11.06
CA GLN A 103 95.48 23.11 -10.13
C GLN A 103 94.15 23.69 -9.64
N ASN A 104 93.11 23.62 -10.48
CA ASN A 104 91.77 24.12 -10.14
C ASN A 104 90.96 23.12 -9.30
N GLU A 105 91.45 21.89 -9.14
CA GLU A 105 90.72 20.79 -8.52
C GLU A 105 91.09 20.62 -7.05
N SER A 106 90.09 20.45 -6.18
CA SER A 106 90.24 20.51 -4.71
C SER A 106 91.08 19.38 -4.10
N PHE A 107 91.41 18.35 -4.87
CA PHE A 107 92.22 17.21 -4.44
C PHE A 107 93.73 17.53 -4.38
N VAL A 108 94.20 18.59 -5.06
CA VAL A 108 95.62 18.99 -5.04
C VAL A 108 95.85 20.09 -3.99
N PRO A 109 96.70 19.89 -2.98
CA PRO A 109 97.06 20.93 -2.02
C PRO A 109 97.69 22.14 -2.74
N GLN A 110 97.23 23.36 -2.42
CA GLN A 110 97.49 24.64 -3.13
C GLN A 110 98.97 25.08 -3.28
N SER A 111 99.95 24.26 -2.93
CA SER A 111 101.38 24.61 -3.01
C SER A 111 102.30 23.52 -3.56
N THR A 112 101.77 22.40 -4.05
CA THR A 112 102.57 21.27 -4.55
C THR A 112 102.22 20.92 -5.99
N THR A 113 103.22 20.65 -6.82
CA THR A 113 103.02 20.06 -8.15
C THR A 113 102.24 18.75 -7.99
N PRO A 114 101.17 18.51 -8.79
CA PRO A 114 100.40 17.28 -8.69
C PRO A 114 101.31 16.11 -9.04
N GLU A 115 101.79 15.38 -8.04
CA GLU A 115 102.63 14.21 -8.27
C GLU A 115 101.74 13.13 -8.93
N PRO A 116 102.16 12.57 -10.08
CA PRO A 116 101.32 11.69 -10.90
C PRO A 116 100.70 10.51 -10.14
N ARG A 117 101.39 10.02 -9.10
CA ARG A 117 100.90 8.92 -8.26
C ARG A 117 99.62 9.28 -7.50
N PHE A 118 99.52 10.50 -6.97
CA PHE A 118 98.33 10.94 -6.23
C PHE A 118 97.12 11.08 -7.16
N VAL A 119 97.31 11.68 -8.33
CA VAL A 119 96.25 11.82 -9.34
C VAL A 119 95.75 10.44 -9.80
N VAL A 120 96.67 9.51 -10.10
CA VAL A 120 96.30 8.14 -10.48
C VAL A 120 95.56 7.43 -9.34
N SER A 121 96.02 7.57 -8.08
CA SER A 121 95.33 6.96 -6.94
C SER A 121 93.93 7.53 -6.72
N TYR A 122 93.75 8.84 -6.88
CA TYR A 122 92.45 9.49 -6.76
C TYR A 122 91.49 9.09 -7.88
N LEU A 123 91.97 9.06 -9.13
CA LEU A 123 91.17 8.56 -10.25
C LEU A 123 90.78 7.09 -10.04
N GLN A 124 91.68 6.27 -9.51
CA GLN A 124 91.37 4.87 -9.18
C GLN A 124 90.31 4.78 -8.08
N THR A 125 90.42 5.57 -7.01
CA THR A 125 89.40 5.64 -5.94
C THR A 125 88.07 6.16 -6.47
N LEU A 126 88.07 7.23 -7.26
CA LEU A 126 86.87 7.80 -7.86
C LEU A 126 86.18 6.78 -8.77
N ARG A 127 86.94 6.10 -9.63
CA ARG A 127 86.45 5.01 -10.49
C ARG A 127 85.83 3.89 -9.68
N SER A 128 86.47 3.47 -8.59
CA SER A 128 85.92 2.43 -7.71
C SER A 128 84.62 2.88 -7.00
N SER A 129 84.54 4.17 -6.63
CA SER A 129 83.34 4.74 -6.01
C SER A 129 82.19 4.89 -7.02
N GLU A 130 82.49 5.28 -8.26
CA GLU A 130 81.55 5.33 -9.37
C GLU A 130 80.99 3.94 -9.67
N GLU A 131 81.86 2.93 -9.76
CA GLU A 131 81.45 1.54 -10.00
C GLU A 131 80.59 1.00 -8.85
N SER A 132 80.94 1.31 -7.60
CA SER A 132 80.13 0.96 -6.43
C SER A 132 78.75 1.62 -6.44
N LEU A 133 78.66 2.91 -6.74
CA LEU A 133 77.38 3.63 -6.84
C LEU A 133 76.54 3.10 -8.00
N ARG A 134 77.17 2.78 -9.13
CA ARG A 134 76.49 2.14 -10.27
C ARG A 134 75.93 0.78 -9.88
N GLU A 135 76.67 -0.04 -9.14
CA GLU A 135 76.17 -1.33 -8.65
C GLU A 135 74.99 -1.16 -7.68
N GLN A 136 75.06 -0.17 -6.77
CA GLN A 136 73.96 0.14 -5.85
C GLN A 136 72.70 0.63 -6.58
N LEU A 137 72.86 1.47 -7.61
CA LEU A 137 71.77 1.92 -8.47
C LEU A 137 71.11 0.74 -9.19
N GLU A 138 71.90 -0.17 -9.75
CA GLU A 138 71.36 -1.36 -10.43
C GLU A 138 70.67 -2.31 -9.44
N LYS A 139 71.17 -2.46 -8.21
CA LYS A 139 70.47 -3.18 -7.13
C LYS A 139 69.15 -2.50 -6.76
N ALA A 140 69.12 -1.17 -6.66
CA ALA A 140 67.92 -0.41 -6.36
C ALA A 140 66.86 -0.55 -7.46
N LYS A 141 67.25 -0.41 -8.74
CA LYS A 141 66.35 -0.63 -9.89
C LYS A 141 65.79 -2.04 -9.94
N LYS A 142 66.61 -3.06 -9.66
CA LYS A 142 66.14 -4.46 -9.59
C LYS A 142 65.13 -4.66 -8.45
N LYS A 143 65.35 -4.05 -7.28
CA LYS A 143 64.40 -4.08 -6.16
C LYS A 143 63.10 -3.36 -6.49
N GLU A 144 63.18 -2.19 -7.10
CA GLU A 144 62.00 -1.43 -7.55
C GLU A 144 61.17 -2.22 -8.55
N ALA A 145 61.81 -2.81 -9.57
CA ALA A 145 61.13 -3.67 -10.54
C ALA A 145 60.47 -4.89 -9.87
N ALA A 146 61.15 -5.52 -8.90
CA ALA A 146 60.57 -6.61 -8.12
C ALA A 146 59.35 -6.14 -7.32
N PHE A 147 59.40 -4.96 -6.70
CA PHE A 147 58.26 -4.40 -5.98
C PHE A 147 57.08 -4.14 -6.90
N ILE A 148 57.29 -3.52 -8.07
CA ILE A 148 56.23 -3.27 -9.06
C ILE A 148 55.50 -4.57 -9.42
N VAL A 149 56.25 -5.65 -9.70
CA VAL A 149 55.65 -6.97 -10.00
C VAL A 149 54.87 -7.51 -8.80
N THR A 150 55.40 -7.41 -7.58
CA THR A 150 54.67 -7.89 -6.39
C THR A 150 53.42 -7.07 -6.08
N PHE A 151 53.45 -5.75 -6.30
CA PHE A 151 52.28 -4.89 -6.14
C PHE A 151 51.21 -5.24 -7.17
N ALA A 152 51.57 -5.41 -8.44
CA ALA A 152 50.64 -5.83 -9.48
C ALA A 152 49.97 -7.17 -9.16
N LYS A 153 50.75 -8.16 -8.67
CA LYS A 153 50.20 -9.46 -8.23
C LYS A 153 49.24 -9.32 -7.04
N ARG A 154 49.58 -8.49 -6.04
CA ARG A 154 48.72 -8.22 -4.88
C ARG A 154 47.42 -7.50 -5.29
N GLU A 155 47.50 -6.55 -6.21
CA GLU A 155 46.32 -5.85 -6.75
C GLU A 155 45.41 -6.79 -7.53
N GLN A 156 45.98 -7.70 -8.32
CA GLN A 156 45.24 -8.76 -8.99
C GLN A 156 44.55 -9.69 -7.98
N GLU A 157 45.25 -10.17 -6.95
CA GLU A 157 44.68 -11.00 -5.89
C GLU A 157 43.52 -10.29 -5.16
N ILE A 158 43.67 -9.00 -4.87
CA ILE A 158 42.60 -8.18 -4.28
C ILE A 158 41.39 -8.10 -5.23
N ALA A 159 41.60 -7.96 -6.54
CA ALA A 159 40.52 -7.91 -7.52
C ALA A 159 39.79 -9.26 -7.63
N GLU A 160 40.52 -10.38 -7.62
CA GLU A 160 39.98 -11.74 -7.63
C GLU A 160 39.16 -12.01 -6.35
N LEU A 161 39.69 -11.68 -5.17
CA LEU A 161 38.98 -11.80 -3.89
C LEU A 161 37.73 -10.92 -3.86
N LYS A 162 37.79 -9.68 -4.37
CA LYS A 162 36.61 -8.80 -4.51
C LYS A 162 35.55 -9.43 -5.42
N SER A 163 35.95 -10.10 -6.50
CA SER A 163 35.02 -10.82 -7.37
C SER A 163 34.37 -12.00 -6.63
N ALA A 164 35.16 -12.85 -5.99
CA ALA A 164 34.66 -13.99 -5.22
C ALA A 164 33.66 -13.55 -4.13
N VAL A 165 33.92 -12.44 -3.45
CA VAL A 165 32.97 -11.86 -2.47
C VAL A 165 31.66 -11.42 -3.14
N ARG A 166 31.70 -10.80 -4.32
CA ARG A 166 30.48 -10.44 -5.06
C ARG A 166 29.69 -11.68 -5.44
N ASP A 167 30.36 -12.72 -5.92
CA ASP A 167 29.72 -13.98 -6.32
C ASP A 167 29.11 -14.71 -5.12
N LEU A 168 29.83 -14.81 -4.00
CA LEU A 168 29.29 -15.37 -2.75
C LEU A 168 28.11 -14.55 -2.21
N ARG A 169 28.17 -13.21 -2.30
CA ARG A 169 27.03 -12.35 -1.94
C ARG A 169 25.84 -12.57 -2.87
N ALA A 170 26.08 -12.83 -4.16
CA ALA A 170 25.03 -13.16 -5.11
C ALA A 170 24.43 -14.54 -4.82
N GLN A 171 25.23 -15.53 -4.40
CA GLN A 171 24.74 -16.83 -3.94
C GLN A 171 23.95 -16.73 -2.63
N LEU A 172 24.39 -15.87 -1.69
CA LEU A 172 23.73 -15.67 -0.41
C LEU A 172 22.40 -14.93 -0.52
N LYS A 173 22.23 -14.05 -1.53
CA LYS A 173 20.92 -13.52 -1.92
C LYS A 173 20.17 -14.67 -2.59
N PRO A 174 19.21 -15.35 -1.93
CA PRO A 174 18.66 -16.59 -2.46
C PRO A 174 18.03 -16.33 -3.83
N PRO A 175 18.58 -16.89 -4.93
CA PRO A 175 17.94 -16.83 -6.23
C PRO A 175 16.81 -17.85 -6.18
N SER A 176 15.58 -17.36 -6.13
CA SER A 176 14.34 -18.15 -6.09
C SER A 176 14.01 -18.84 -4.75
N MET A 177 12.71 -18.96 -4.51
CA MET A 177 12.08 -19.65 -3.38
C MET A 177 12.55 -21.11 -3.17
N GLN A 178 13.21 -21.74 -4.14
CA GLN A 178 13.68 -23.12 -4.05
C GLN A 178 14.84 -23.30 -3.05
N ALA A 179 15.79 -22.36 -2.98
CA ALA A 179 16.86 -22.43 -1.98
C ALA A 179 16.33 -22.27 -0.55
N ARG A 180 15.29 -21.44 -0.37
CA ARG A 180 14.55 -21.36 0.91
C ARG A 180 13.82 -22.67 1.22
N ARG A 181 13.23 -23.34 0.23
CA ARG A 181 12.63 -24.68 0.35
C ARG A 181 13.63 -25.78 0.71
N LEU A 182 14.86 -25.70 0.22
CA LEU A 182 15.93 -26.67 0.49
C LEU A 182 16.61 -26.47 1.85
N LEU A 183 16.63 -25.24 2.36
CA LEU A 183 17.20 -24.89 3.67
C LEU A 183 16.18 -24.98 4.82
N LEU A 184 14.88 -24.98 4.50
CA LEU A 184 13.84 -25.38 5.44
C LEU A 184 13.75 -26.90 5.42
N ASP A 185 13.71 -27.52 6.59
CA ASP A 185 13.38 -28.94 6.70
C ASP A 185 12.09 -29.24 5.88
N PRO A 186 12.06 -30.28 5.04
CA PRO A 186 10.91 -30.57 4.19
C PRO A 186 9.57 -30.63 4.93
N ALA A 187 9.55 -31.13 6.17
CA ALA A 187 8.33 -31.17 6.97
C ALA A 187 7.94 -29.77 7.48
N ILE A 188 8.91 -28.94 7.87
CA ILE A 188 8.66 -27.54 8.27
C ILE A 188 8.13 -26.72 7.08
N HIS A 189 8.68 -26.91 5.88
CA HIS A 189 8.20 -26.23 4.67
C HIS A 189 6.77 -26.63 4.30
N GLU A 190 6.45 -27.92 4.44
CA GLU A 190 5.09 -28.43 4.22
C GLU A 190 4.09 -27.82 5.21
N GLU A 191 4.41 -27.81 6.51
CA GLU A 191 3.58 -27.17 7.54
C GLU A 191 3.40 -25.68 7.30
N PHE A 192 4.46 -24.96 6.92
CA PHE A 192 4.36 -23.54 6.58
C PHE A 192 3.48 -23.30 5.35
N THR A 193 3.57 -24.16 4.33
CA THR A 193 2.72 -24.10 3.14
C THR A 193 1.27 -24.39 3.49
N ARG A 194 1.02 -25.41 4.30
CA ARG A 194 -0.33 -25.76 4.79
C ARG A 194 -0.92 -24.62 5.61
N LEU A 195 -0.17 -24.04 6.54
CA LEU A 195 -0.61 -22.91 7.36
C LEU A 195 -0.92 -21.68 6.49
N LYS A 196 -0.07 -21.38 5.51
CA LYS A 196 -0.31 -20.28 4.57
C LYS A 196 -1.61 -20.49 3.79
N ASN A 197 -1.83 -21.68 3.22
CA ASN A 197 -3.05 -22.00 2.49
C ASN A 197 -4.28 -21.93 3.40
N LEU A 198 -4.17 -22.41 4.65
CA LEU A 198 -5.25 -22.35 5.63
C LEU A 198 -5.60 -20.89 5.99
N VAL A 199 -4.60 -20.02 6.14
CA VAL A 199 -4.83 -18.59 6.38
C VAL A 199 -5.53 -17.95 5.18
N GLU A 200 -5.05 -18.19 3.96
CA GLU A 200 -5.68 -17.67 2.73
C GLU A 200 -7.14 -18.15 2.58
N GLU A 201 -7.42 -19.42 2.90
CA GLU A 201 -8.77 -19.98 2.90
C GLU A 201 -9.67 -19.31 3.95
N LYS A 202 -9.17 -19.13 5.18
CA LYS A 202 -9.93 -18.47 6.25
C LYS A 202 -10.17 -17.00 5.95
N ASP A 203 -9.21 -16.28 5.40
CA ASP A 203 -9.37 -14.89 4.97
C ASP A 203 -10.44 -14.75 3.88
N LYS A 204 -10.44 -15.67 2.91
CA LYS A 204 -11.51 -15.74 1.92
C LYS A 204 -12.86 -15.98 2.57
N LYS A 205 -12.95 -16.90 3.54
CA LYS A 205 -14.19 -17.19 4.28
C LYS A 205 -14.68 -16.01 5.09
N VAL A 206 -13.77 -15.29 5.76
CA VAL A 206 -14.08 -14.06 6.49
C VAL A 206 -14.66 -13.02 5.53
N LYS A 207 -14.04 -12.83 4.36
CA LYS A 207 -14.54 -11.90 3.35
C LYS A 207 -15.93 -12.30 2.83
N GLU A 208 -16.14 -13.56 2.50
CA GLU A 208 -17.46 -14.09 2.08
C GLU A 208 -18.52 -13.89 3.17
N LEU A 209 -18.20 -14.18 4.43
CA LEU A 209 -19.13 -13.98 5.55
C LEU A 209 -19.41 -12.49 5.79
N GLN A 210 -18.39 -11.63 5.68
CA GLN A 210 -18.58 -10.19 5.79
C GLN A 210 -19.44 -9.64 4.66
N ASP A 211 -19.25 -10.11 3.43
CA ASP A 211 -20.06 -9.73 2.28
C ASP A 211 -21.50 -10.23 2.42
N ASN A 212 -21.71 -11.47 2.91
CA ASN A 212 -23.03 -12.00 3.22
C ASN A 212 -23.71 -11.20 4.35
N ILE A 213 -22.99 -10.85 5.41
CA ILE A 213 -23.49 -9.97 6.47
C ILE A 213 -23.87 -8.63 5.86
N ASN A 214 -23.01 -8.02 5.03
CA ASN A 214 -23.32 -6.74 4.40
C ASN A 214 -24.55 -6.84 3.48
N ALA A 215 -24.71 -7.95 2.75
CA ALA A 215 -25.84 -8.20 1.86
C ALA A 215 -27.16 -8.45 2.61
N VAL A 216 -27.12 -9.16 3.74
CA VAL A 216 -28.30 -9.51 4.55
C VAL A 216 -28.60 -8.45 5.60
N SER A 217 -27.60 -7.66 6.00
CA SER A 217 -27.75 -6.59 6.98
C SER A 217 -28.61 -5.48 6.41
N PHE A 218 -29.76 -5.29 7.03
CA PHE A 218 -30.53 -4.09 6.81
C PHE A 218 -29.74 -2.87 7.26
N THR A 219 -29.40 -2.01 6.33
CA THR A 219 -28.81 -0.70 6.63
C THR A 219 -29.88 0.36 6.39
N SER A 220 -30.34 1.01 7.46
CA SER A 220 -31.36 2.07 7.39
C SER A 220 -30.97 3.23 6.48
N GLN A 221 -29.67 3.38 6.20
CA GLN A 221 -29.12 4.39 5.29
C GLN A 221 -29.00 3.93 3.82
N SER A 222 -29.00 2.64 3.52
CA SER A 222 -28.97 2.13 2.13
C SER A 222 -30.25 2.52 1.40
N LYS A 223 -30.17 2.66 0.06
CA LYS A 223 -31.32 2.98 -0.79
C LYS A 223 -32.48 2.00 -0.57
N MET A 224 -32.17 0.70 -0.47
CA MET A 224 -33.17 -0.34 -0.18
C MET A 224 -33.70 -0.22 1.25
N GLY A 225 -32.83 0.04 2.22
CA GLY A 225 -33.22 0.19 3.62
C GLY A 225 -34.12 1.41 3.87
N LYS A 226 -33.80 2.55 3.25
CA LYS A 226 -34.65 3.75 3.28
C LYS A 226 -36.04 3.49 2.68
N MET A 227 -36.11 2.74 1.59
CA MET A 227 -37.38 2.38 0.94
C MET A 227 -38.24 1.49 1.84
N ILE A 228 -37.65 0.47 2.46
CA ILE A 228 -38.37 -0.40 3.41
C ILE A 228 -38.82 0.40 4.64
N MET A 229 -37.97 1.25 5.23
CA MET A 229 -38.38 2.11 6.35
C MET A 229 -39.52 3.05 5.96
N ALA A 230 -39.49 3.62 4.76
CA ALA A 230 -40.57 4.46 4.25
C ALA A 230 -41.86 3.65 4.13
N LYS A 231 -41.81 2.45 3.54
CA LYS A 231 -42.98 1.56 3.43
C LYS A 231 -43.52 1.15 4.79
N CYS A 232 -42.66 0.83 5.77
CA CYS A 232 -43.07 0.55 7.14
C CYS A 232 -43.78 1.74 7.79
N ARG A 233 -43.25 2.96 7.63
CA ARG A 233 -43.91 4.19 8.11
C ARG A 233 -45.28 4.38 7.48
N THR A 234 -45.38 4.26 6.16
CA THR A 234 -46.66 4.41 5.44
C THR A 234 -47.69 3.36 5.86
N LEU A 235 -47.28 2.09 6.01
CA LEU A 235 -48.17 1.04 6.49
C LEU A 235 -48.60 1.26 7.95
N GLN A 236 -47.74 1.88 8.76
CA GLN A 236 -48.06 2.21 10.14
C GLN A 236 -49.05 3.38 10.22
N GLU A 237 -48.86 4.42 9.41
CA GLU A 237 -49.80 5.53 9.24
C GLU A 237 -51.16 5.03 8.72
N GLU A 238 -51.18 4.12 7.74
CA GLU A 238 -52.41 3.53 7.21
C GLU A 238 -53.15 2.69 8.27
N ASN A 239 -52.43 1.89 9.05
CA ASN A 239 -53.04 1.11 10.13
C ASN A 239 -53.59 2.00 11.25
N GLU A 240 -52.89 3.08 11.59
CA GLU A 240 -53.36 4.08 12.56
C GLU A 240 -54.63 4.77 12.04
N GLU A 241 -54.66 5.15 10.77
CA GLU A 241 -55.83 5.73 10.11
C GLU A 241 -57.01 4.74 10.07
N ILE A 242 -56.79 3.47 9.72
CA ILE A 242 -57.84 2.42 9.77
C ILE A 242 -58.36 2.27 11.20
N GLY A 243 -57.47 2.25 12.19
CA GLY A 243 -57.84 2.21 13.60
C GLY A 243 -58.67 3.42 14.04
N ASN A 244 -58.26 4.62 13.59
CA ASN A 244 -58.98 5.85 13.85
C ASN A 244 -60.37 5.84 13.19
N GLN A 245 -60.47 5.48 11.91
CA GLN A 245 -61.75 5.38 11.20
C GLN A 245 -62.70 4.36 11.85
N ALA A 246 -62.17 3.21 12.30
CA ALA A 246 -62.98 2.21 13.00
C ALA A 246 -63.51 2.75 14.35
N ASN A 247 -62.64 3.43 15.11
CA ASN A 247 -63.00 4.02 16.39
C ASN A 247 -63.98 5.18 16.22
N GLU A 248 -63.69 6.12 15.31
CA GLU A 248 -64.53 7.28 15.00
C GLU A 248 -65.88 6.85 14.44
N GLY A 249 -65.93 5.85 13.54
CA GLY A 249 -67.17 5.33 12.99
C GLY A 249 -68.10 4.76 14.06
N LYS A 250 -67.57 3.90 14.94
CA LYS A 250 -68.36 3.30 16.02
C LYS A 250 -68.80 4.33 17.06
N ILE A 251 -67.93 5.29 17.39
CA ILE A 251 -68.27 6.39 18.31
C ILE A 251 -69.35 7.29 17.70
N HIS A 252 -69.27 7.63 16.41
CA HIS A 252 -70.26 8.45 15.73
C HIS A 252 -71.63 7.75 15.66
N GLU A 253 -71.66 6.46 15.31
CA GLU A 253 -72.90 5.65 15.28
C GLU A 253 -73.56 5.58 16.67
N LEU A 254 -72.78 5.29 17.71
CA LEU A 254 -73.27 5.29 19.09
C LEU A 254 -73.75 6.68 19.51
N GLY A 255 -73.07 7.74 19.08
CA GLY A 255 -73.48 9.12 19.29
C GLY A 255 -74.83 9.44 18.66
N MET A 256 -75.07 9.01 17.43
CA MET A 256 -76.37 9.16 16.74
C MET A 256 -77.48 8.38 17.47
N LYS A 257 -77.22 7.11 17.84
CA LYS A 257 -78.19 6.29 18.60
C LYS A 257 -78.53 6.93 19.95
N LEU A 258 -77.54 7.48 20.65
CA LEU A 258 -77.73 8.19 21.92
C LEU A 258 -78.57 9.46 21.74
N ALA A 259 -78.32 10.24 20.69
CA ALA A 259 -79.09 11.45 20.39
C ALA A 259 -80.56 11.11 20.08
N LEU A 260 -80.80 10.08 19.26
CA LEU A 260 -82.14 9.58 18.96
C LEU A 260 -82.88 9.14 20.23
N GLN A 261 -82.22 8.34 21.08
CA GLN A 261 -82.77 7.91 22.36
C GLN A 261 -83.10 9.08 23.29
N LYS A 262 -82.24 10.13 23.35
CA LYS A 262 -82.54 11.35 24.11
C LYS A 262 -83.79 12.06 23.59
N SER A 263 -83.96 12.14 22.26
CA SER A 263 -85.15 12.73 21.64
C SER A 263 -86.42 11.95 21.98
N GLN A 264 -86.38 10.62 21.83
CA GLN A 264 -87.51 9.75 22.18
C GLN A 264 -87.88 9.85 23.66
N ASN A 265 -86.89 9.89 24.56
CA ASN A 265 -87.14 10.11 25.99
C ASN A 265 -87.74 11.49 26.28
N ALA A 266 -87.30 12.53 25.57
CA ALA A 266 -87.87 13.87 25.71
C ALA A 266 -89.33 13.91 25.22
N GLU A 267 -89.64 13.23 24.12
CA GLU A 267 -91.01 13.12 23.60
C GLU A 267 -91.91 12.33 24.55
N LEU A 268 -91.46 11.18 25.07
CA LEU A 268 -92.21 10.43 26.08
C LEU A 268 -92.49 11.27 27.33
N ARG A 269 -91.50 12.02 27.83
CA ARG A 269 -91.70 12.96 28.96
C ARG A 269 -92.74 14.03 28.62
N SER A 270 -92.71 14.58 27.40
CA SER A 270 -93.70 15.55 26.94
C SER A 270 -95.10 14.94 26.83
N GLN A 271 -95.23 13.69 26.38
CA GLN A 271 -96.50 12.98 26.30
C GLN A 271 -97.07 12.73 27.70
N PHE A 272 -96.25 12.26 28.65
CA PHE A 272 -96.67 12.09 30.04
C PHE A 272 -97.11 13.40 30.68
N GLU A 273 -96.35 14.49 30.48
CA GLU A 273 -96.73 15.83 30.94
C GLU A 273 -98.09 16.27 30.35
N GLY A 274 -98.33 15.97 29.07
CA GLY A 274 -99.62 16.21 28.42
C GLY A 274 -100.76 15.41 29.06
N LEU A 275 -100.53 14.13 29.36
CA LEU A 275 -101.50 13.26 30.03
C LEU A 275 -101.79 13.72 31.47
N PHE A 276 -100.78 14.11 32.25
CA PHE A 276 -100.97 14.65 33.59
C PHE A 276 -101.87 15.89 33.56
N LYS A 277 -101.65 16.81 32.60
CA LYS A 277 -102.53 17.98 32.41
C LYS A 277 -103.97 17.63 32.04
N GLN A 278 -104.18 16.56 31.26
CA GLN A 278 -105.52 16.09 30.95
C GLN A 278 -106.19 15.46 32.17
N MET A 279 -105.43 14.67 32.94
CA MET A 279 -105.89 14.07 34.19
C MET A 279 -106.28 15.15 35.21
N ASP A 280 -105.47 16.19 35.41
CA ASP A 280 -105.79 17.30 36.32
C ASP A 280 -107.08 18.03 35.92
N LYS A 281 -107.28 18.24 34.61
CA LYS A 281 -108.54 18.82 34.09
C LYS A 281 -109.73 17.90 34.37
N LEU A 282 -109.57 16.60 34.12
CA LEU A 282 -110.63 15.62 34.39
C LEU A 282 -110.94 15.54 35.89
N THR A 283 -109.94 15.56 36.76
CA THR A 283 -110.12 15.62 38.21
C THR A 283 -110.88 16.89 38.61
N SER A 284 -110.52 18.05 38.04
CA SER A 284 -111.25 19.30 38.30
C SER A 284 -112.70 19.25 37.81
N ASP A 285 -112.96 18.65 36.65
CA ASP A 285 -114.33 18.47 36.12
C ASP A 285 -115.14 17.50 36.99
N VAL A 286 -114.51 16.44 37.51
CA VAL A 286 -115.11 15.51 38.48
C VAL A 286 -115.44 16.23 39.78
N ASP A 287 -114.54 17.04 40.32
CA ASP A 287 -114.80 17.84 41.53
C ASP A 287 -115.96 18.81 41.32
N ARG A 288 -116.01 19.50 40.17
CA ARG A 288 -117.13 20.39 39.80
C ARG A 288 -118.44 19.62 39.64
N SER A 289 -118.40 18.45 39.02
CA SER A 289 -119.58 17.58 38.86
C SER A 289 -120.07 17.05 40.20
N ASN A 290 -119.15 16.68 41.11
CA ASN A 290 -119.46 16.27 42.47
C ASN A 290 -120.11 17.41 43.26
N GLU A 291 -119.57 18.63 43.18
CA GLU A 291 -120.18 19.82 43.80
C GLU A 291 -121.61 20.06 43.28
N LEU A 292 -121.81 19.97 41.95
CA LEU A 292 -123.15 20.11 41.35
C LEU A 292 -124.11 19.00 41.80
N ALA A 293 -123.64 17.76 41.93
CA ALA A 293 -124.45 16.64 42.40
C ALA A 293 -124.93 16.86 43.84
N VAL A 294 -124.07 17.37 44.74
CA VAL A 294 -124.46 17.74 46.11
C VAL A 294 -125.55 18.83 46.10
N ILE A 295 -125.38 19.89 45.32
CA ILE A 295 -126.40 20.96 45.20
C ILE A 295 -127.73 20.40 44.66
N MET A 296 -127.69 19.47 43.69
CA MET A 296 -128.90 18.85 43.18
C MET A 296 -129.57 17.94 44.21
N GLN A 297 -128.79 17.21 45.03
CA GLN A 297 -129.31 16.43 46.16
C GLN A 297 -129.99 17.32 47.20
N GLU A 298 -129.36 18.43 47.60
CA GLU A 298 -129.96 19.42 48.52
C GLU A 298 -131.29 19.95 47.98
N LYS A 299 -131.35 20.32 46.69
CA LYS A 299 -132.60 20.78 46.05
C LYS A 299 -133.66 19.70 45.98
N LEU A 300 -133.28 18.45 45.71
CA LEU A 300 -134.22 17.33 45.72
C LEU A 300 -134.76 17.09 47.13
N GLU A 301 -133.93 17.19 48.16
CA GLU A 301 -134.35 17.10 49.56
C GLU A 301 -135.28 18.26 49.94
N GLU A 302 -134.98 19.50 49.52
CA GLU A 302 -135.89 20.64 49.70
C GLU A 302 -137.26 20.40 49.02
N LYS A 303 -137.26 19.88 47.79
CA LYS A 303 -138.49 19.56 47.05
C LYS A 303 -139.25 18.40 47.68
N GLU A 304 -138.55 17.36 48.13
CA GLU A 304 -139.14 16.23 48.84
C GLU A 304 -139.78 16.72 50.16
N ASN A 305 -139.10 17.58 50.91
CA ASN A 305 -139.63 18.24 52.11
C ASN A 305 -140.86 19.12 51.81
N GLU A 306 -140.90 19.80 50.65
CA GLU A 306 -142.08 20.56 50.20
C GLU A 306 -143.23 19.63 49.79
N ILE A 307 -142.96 18.54 49.06
CA ILE A 307 -143.96 17.52 48.70
C ILE A 307 -144.55 16.89 49.95
N GLN A 308 -143.72 16.53 50.93
CA GLN A 308 -144.19 15.99 52.21
C GLN A 308 -145.08 17.00 52.94
N ARG A 309 -144.70 18.29 52.97
CA ARG A 309 -145.56 19.36 53.52
C ARG A 309 -146.91 19.47 52.79
N LEU A 310 -146.92 19.46 51.46
CA LEU A 310 -148.14 19.52 50.65
C LEU A 310 -149.02 18.28 50.84
N LYS A 311 -148.44 17.08 50.83
CA LYS A 311 -149.15 15.81 51.13
C LYS A 311 -149.83 15.87 52.49
N HIS A 312 -149.13 16.32 53.53
CA HIS A 312 -149.70 16.46 54.87
C HIS A 312 -150.82 17.51 54.93
N GLY A 313 -150.76 18.55 54.08
CA GLY A 313 -151.85 19.51 53.89
C GLY A 313 -153.05 18.92 53.14
N MET A 314 -152.82 18.06 52.14
CA MET A 314 -153.88 17.35 51.42
C MET A 314 -154.56 16.29 52.29
N GLU A 315 -153.82 15.53 53.10
CA GLU A 315 -154.39 14.58 54.07
C GLU A 315 -155.27 15.26 55.12
N LYS A 316 -154.97 16.50 55.50
CA LYS A 316 -155.86 17.30 56.37
C LYS A 316 -157.12 17.78 55.65
N ASN A 317 -157.06 17.94 54.32
CA ASN A 317 -158.20 18.36 53.50
C ASN A 317 -159.02 17.19 52.92
N SER A 318 -158.46 15.98 52.85
CA SER A 318 -159.09 14.79 52.26
C SER A 318 -159.81 13.89 53.27
N VAL A 319 -159.82 14.24 54.56
CA VAL A 319 -160.58 13.50 55.60
C VAL A 319 -162.06 13.92 55.64
N VAL A 320 -162.54 14.76 54.70
CA VAL A 320 -163.94 15.26 54.73
C VAL A 320 -164.89 14.58 53.74
N GLU A 321 -164.47 13.87 52.69
CA GLU A 321 -165.45 13.20 51.79
C GLU A 321 -165.03 11.78 51.37
N GLU A 322 -165.57 10.82 52.14
CA GLU A 322 -166.12 9.51 51.75
C GLU A 322 -166.78 9.52 50.33
N GLU A 323 -166.96 8.47 49.53
CA GLU A 323 -167.18 7.05 49.76
C GLU A 323 -167.23 6.31 48.39
N GLN A 324 -167.11 4.97 48.42
CA GLN A 324 -167.67 3.96 47.51
C GLN A 324 -166.95 3.41 46.25
N THR A 325 -166.86 2.07 46.30
CA THR A 325 -166.96 1.02 45.27
C THR A 325 -165.72 0.52 44.51
N THR A 326 -165.34 -0.72 44.87
CA THR A 326 -164.97 -1.94 44.09
C THR A 326 -164.74 -1.75 42.58
N VAL A 327 -163.78 -2.41 41.90
CA VAL A 327 -163.82 -3.82 41.44
C VAL A 327 -162.45 -4.34 40.92
N LEU A 328 -162.30 -5.68 40.93
CA LEU A 328 -161.49 -6.59 40.08
C LEU A 328 -159.97 -6.73 40.32
N ALA A 329 -159.60 -7.90 40.87
CA ALA A 329 -158.27 -8.50 40.79
C ALA A 329 -158.28 -9.59 39.70
N THR A 330 -157.31 -9.54 38.79
CA THR A 330 -156.94 -10.63 37.88
C THR A 330 -155.43 -10.77 37.91
N ASP A 331 -155.00 -11.97 38.29
CA ASP A 331 -153.61 -12.39 38.43
C ASP A 331 -152.93 -12.65 37.06
N ILE A 332 -151.70 -12.13 36.99
CA ILE A 332 -150.45 -12.75 36.48
C ILE A 332 -150.48 -13.32 35.06
N VAL A 333 -149.84 -12.59 34.13
CA VAL A 333 -149.16 -13.14 32.95
C VAL A 333 -147.78 -12.50 32.79
N ASP A 334 -146.80 -13.41 32.72
CA ASP A 334 -145.52 -13.46 32.01
C ASP A 334 -145.07 -12.26 31.15
N GLY A 335 -143.76 -11.98 31.20
CA GLY A 335 -143.06 -11.18 30.19
C GLY A 335 -141.85 -10.40 30.70
N GLY A 336 -140.65 -10.90 30.37
CA GLY A 336 -139.65 -10.08 29.66
C GLY A 336 -138.58 -9.34 30.47
N ASP A 337 -137.36 -9.82 30.25
CA ASP A 337 -136.12 -9.08 29.99
C ASP A 337 -135.37 -8.28 31.07
N ASP A 338 -134.12 -8.74 31.19
CA ASP A 338 -132.88 -7.98 31.00
C ASP A 338 -132.00 -7.58 32.18
N ASP A 339 -130.74 -7.96 31.94
CA ASP A 339 -129.49 -7.33 32.30
C ASP A 339 -128.94 -7.48 33.73
N ALA A 340 -127.77 -8.13 33.80
CA ALA A 340 -126.56 -7.50 34.30
C ALA A 340 -125.34 -8.44 34.16
N ASN A 341 -124.44 -8.03 33.27
CA ASN A 341 -123.04 -7.68 33.56
C ASN A 341 -122.11 -8.70 34.26
N VAL A 342 -120.90 -8.87 33.70
CA VAL A 342 -119.59 -8.52 34.31
C VAL A 342 -118.44 -9.34 33.68
N ASP A 343 -117.45 -8.57 33.21
CA ASP A 343 -116.01 -8.82 33.03
C ASP A 343 -115.41 -10.22 32.97
N GLY A 344 -114.55 -10.40 31.96
CA GLY A 344 -113.56 -11.47 31.89
C GLY A 344 -112.45 -11.17 30.88
N VAL A 345 -111.47 -10.35 31.28
CA VAL A 345 -110.20 -10.15 30.58
C VAL A 345 -109.32 -11.39 30.71
N THR A 346 -108.69 -11.84 29.62
CA THR A 346 -107.36 -12.51 29.64
C THR A 346 -106.67 -12.43 28.26
N PRO A 347 -105.32 -12.50 28.20
CA PRO A 347 -104.52 -11.77 27.22
C PRO A 347 -104.06 -12.59 26.00
N ILE A 348 -103.87 -11.89 24.88
CA ILE A 348 -103.20 -12.39 23.68
C ILE A 348 -101.69 -12.43 23.91
N LYS A 349 -101.11 -13.62 23.86
CA LYS A 349 -99.67 -13.89 23.85
C LYS A 349 -99.18 -13.82 22.41
N VAL A 350 -98.53 -12.72 22.01
CA VAL A 350 -97.78 -12.66 20.75
C VAL A 350 -96.36 -13.16 21.01
N LYS A 351 -96.03 -14.26 20.34
CA LYS A 351 -94.72 -14.92 20.33
C LYS A 351 -93.81 -14.15 19.36
N ILE A 352 -92.74 -13.53 19.87
CA ILE A 352 -91.65 -13.01 19.03
C ILE A 352 -90.54 -14.07 19.08
N GLU A 353 -90.42 -14.82 17.99
CA GLU A 353 -89.17 -15.50 17.62
C GLU A 353 -88.34 -14.51 16.81
N SER A 354 -87.12 -14.23 17.26
CA SER A 354 -86.03 -13.81 16.37
C SER A 354 -84.73 -14.25 17.01
N GLU A 355 -84.22 -15.38 16.53
CA GLU A 355 -82.80 -15.68 16.57
C GLU A 355 -82.02 -14.54 15.89
N SER A 356 -80.90 -14.14 16.47
CA SER A 356 -79.81 -13.57 15.68
C SER A 356 -78.48 -14.11 16.23
N GLN A 357 -77.80 -14.78 15.32
CA GLN A 357 -76.48 -15.38 15.45
C GLN A 357 -75.44 -14.29 15.70
N LEU A 358 -74.49 -14.61 16.58
CA LEU A 358 -73.23 -13.90 16.74
C LEU A 358 -72.16 -14.72 15.99
N ASP A 359 -71.59 -14.10 14.96
CA ASP A 359 -70.21 -14.30 14.49
C ASP A 359 -69.40 -13.08 14.90
#